data_AF-U1HXM0-F1
#
_entry.id   AF-U1HXM0-F1
#
_cell.length_a   1.000
_cell.length_b   1.000
_cell.length_c   1.000
_cell.angle_alpha   90.00
_cell.angle_beta   90.00
_cell.angle_gamma   90.00
#
_symmetry.space_group_name_H-M   'P 1'
#
loop_
_entity.id
_entity.type
_entity.pdbx_description
1 polymer ?
#
loop_
_entity_poly.entity_id
_entity_poly.type
_entity_poly.pdbx_seq_one_letter_code
_entity_poly.pdbx_strand_id
1 'polypeptide(L)'
;MATEYNMADYESDEDGEEFINLPPEQNLSSTALFLQSLLASHNIPHAITGGFSLRLRGSDRKARQIDFAVQPSGGMRQLKEVLRPCPRVRYPNICEGIMKIFVETGPGFDECAEYRRIEVDLKAPGIAGSPLDLSKSRVEITAKMHDGRNEKFTLLDLSHALNGKLKVLYERRYERDFEDVAWFFANYPQEIRKFSGDLDQYGLGVFFDSLGVDERTSWSDIVAGLDVDWEGNVEHAKASAL
;
A
#
# COMPACT_ATOMS: atom_id res chain seq x y z
N MET A 1 8.19 21.65 -15.60
CA MET A 1 6.76 21.50 -15.27
C MET A 1 6.38 20.05 -15.49
N ALA A 2 5.50 19.52 -14.65
CA ALA A 2 4.95 18.17 -14.81
C ALA A 2 4.15 18.06 -16.12
N THR A 3 4.05 16.85 -16.67
CA THR A 3 3.30 16.58 -17.91
C THR A 3 1.99 15.87 -17.62
N GLU A 4 0.91 16.30 -18.26
CA GLU A 4 -0.38 15.60 -18.17
C GLU A 4 -0.43 14.43 -19.14
N TYR A 5 -1.02 13.32 -18.71
CA TYR A 5 -1.34 12.19 -19.59
C TYR A 5 -2.84 11.87 -19.57
N ASN A 6 -3.33 11.25 -20.64
CA ASN A 6 -4.70 10.79 -20.74
C ASN A 6 -4.83 9.40 -20.12
N MET A 7 -5.78 9.22 -19.20
CA MET A 7 -6.02 7.92 -18.56
C MET A 7 -6.44 6.84 -19.57
N ALA A 8 -7.00 7.21 -20.73
CA ALA A 8 -7.31 6.24 -21.78
C ALA A 8 -6.08 5.60 -22.42
N ASP A 9 -4.92 6.25 -22.32
CA ASP A 9 -3.64 5.77 -22.88
C ASP A 9 -2.80 5.02 -21.82
N TYR A 10 -3.38 4.76 -20.64
CA TYR A 10 -2.72 4.09 -19.52
C TYR A 10 -2.94 2.58 -19.60
N GLU A 11 -1.84 1.84 -19.71
CA GLU A 11 -1.79 0.39 -19.51
C GLU A 11 -1.11 0.14 -18.16
N SER A 12 -1.83 -0.52 -17.24
CA SER A 12 -1.32 -0.83 -15.91
C SER A 12 -0.35 -2.00 -15.97
N ASP A 13 0.87 -1.83 -15.48
CA ASP A 13 1.84 -2.92 -15.33
C ASP A 13 1.49 -3.84 -14.13
N GLU A 14 0.45 -3.53 -13.34
CA GLU A 14 0.02 -4.35 -12.19
C GLU A 14 -0.34 -5.79 -12.59
N ASP A 15 -0.89 -6.00 -13.79
CA ASP A 15 -1.47 -7.26 -14.26
C ASP A 15 -0.68 -7.94 -15.41
N GLY A 16 0.48 -7.38 -15.81
CA GLY A 16 1.35 -7.96 -16.83
C GLY A 16 2.14 -9.19 -16.35
N GLU A 17 2.17 -10.25 -17.16
CA GLU A 17 2.75 -11.57 -16.82
C GLU A 17 4.29 -11.64 -16.71
N GLU A 18 5.07 -10.59 -16.98
CA GLU A 18 6.53 -10.72 -16.97
C GLU A 18 7.19 -10.17 -15.70
N PHE A 19 7.73 -11.08 -14.87
CA PHE A 19 8.70 -10.80 -13.80
C PHE A 19 10.01 -10.12 -14.28
N ILE A 20 10.13 -9.79 -15.56
CA ILE A 20 11.38 -9.43 -16.24
C ILE A 20 11.77 -7.95 -16.02
N ASN A 21 10.84 -7.08 -15.61
CA ASN A 21 11.09 -5.63 -15.51
C ASN A 21 10.65 -4.98 -14.18
N LEU A 22 10.93 -5.63 -13.04
CA LEU A 22 10.72 -4.97 -11.74
C LEU A 22 11.64 -3.75 -11.61
N PRO A 23 11.13 -2.58 -11.18
CA PRO A 23 12.00 -1.45 -10.92
C PRO A 23 12.95 -1.78 -9.76
N PRO A 24 14.22 -1.35 -9.80
CA PRO A 24 15.12 -1.51 -8.68
C PRO A 24 14.56 -0.81 -7.45
N GLU A 25 14.87 -1.38 -6.29
CA GLU A 25 14.47 -0.83 -5.00
C GLU A 25 14.97 0.61 -4.79
N GLN A 26 16.11 0.96 -5.38
CA GLN A 26 16.64 2.32 -5.34
C GLN A 26 15.70 3.32 -6.02
N ASN A 27 15.10 2.97 -7.16
CA ASN A 27 14.16 3.83 -7.89
C ASN A 27 12.84 3.99 -7.11
N LEU A 28 12.32 2.91 -6.51
CA LEU A 28 11.15 2.98 -5.64
C LEU A 28 11.43 3.86 -4.42
N SER A 29 12.55 3.66 -3.76
CA SER A 29 12.89 4.41 -2.55
C SER A 29 13.17 5.88 -2.85
N SER A 30 13.85 6.19 -3.96
CA SER A 30 14.04 7.56 -4.44
C SER A 30 12.70 8.25 -4.71
N THR A 31 11.77 7.55 -5.36
CA THR A 31 10.41 8.06 -5.61
C THR A 31 9.66 8.36 -4.31
N ALA A 32 9.70 7.42 -3.36
CA ALA A 32 9.07 7.59 -2.06
C ALA A 32 9.65 8.79 -1.30
N LEU A 33 10.98 8.92 -1.23
CA LEU A 33 11.64 10.04 -0.55
C LEU A 33 11.32 11.38 -1.21
N PHE A 34 11.34 11.43 -2.55
CA PHE A 34 10.95 12.62 -3.30
C PHE A 34 9.52 13.07 -2.96
N LEU A 35 8.54 12.15 -3.01
CA LEU A 35 7.15 12.49 -2.73
C LEU A 35 6.90 12.82 -1.26
N GLN A 36 7.50 12.09 -0.32
CA GLN A 36 7.41 12.44 1.11
C GLN A 36 7.94 13.86 1.36
N SER A 37 9.10 14.20 0.79
CA SER A 37 9.68 15.54 0.92
C SER A 37 8.77 16.61 0.30
N LEU A 38 8.21 16.36 -0.89
CA LEU A 38 7.32 17.30 -1.58
C LEU A 38 6.01 17.53 -0.80
N LEU A 39 5.41 16.46 -0.29
CA LEU A 39 4.17 16.53 0.49
C LEU A 39 4.41 17.19 1.85
N ALA A 40 5.52 16.87 2.51
CA ALA A 40 5.93 17.49 3.76
C ALA A 40 6.16 19.01 3.60
N SER A 41 6.84 19.45 2.53
CA SER A 41 7.11 20.87 2.30
C SER A 41 5.84 21.70 2.06
N HIS A 42 4.74 21.04 1.69
CA HIS A 42 3.42 21.65 1.51
C HIS A 42 2.45 21.37 2.67
N ASN A 43 2.96 20.82 3.79
CA ASN A 43 2.17 20.45 4.96
C ASN A 43 0.99 19.51 4.63
N ILE A 44 1.19 18.59 3.69
CA ILE A 44 0.18 17.57 3.35
C ILE A 44 0.49 16.30 4.16
N PRO A 45 -0.36 15.91 5.12
CA PRO A 45 -0.26 14.62 5.79
C PRO A 45 -0.30 13.50 4.77
N HIS A 46 0.64 12.57 4.90
CA HIS A 46 0.80 11.46 3.99
C HIS A 46 1.42 10.25 4.71
N ALA A 47 1.19 9.07 4.16
CA ALA A 47 1.84 7.84 4.59
C ALA A 47 1.91 6.82 3.46
N ILE A 48 3.01 6.10 3.36
CA ILE A 48 3.18 4.98 2.43
C ILE A 48 2.32 3.80 2.91
N THR A 49 1.65 3.14 1.96
CA THR A 49 0.83 1.95 2.16
C THR A 49 1.12 0.91 1.06
N GLY A 50 0.31 -0.14 0.98
CA GLY A 50 0.40 -1.15 -0.07
C GLY A 50 1.66 -2.01 0.01
N GLY A 51 2.02 -2.65 -1.11
CA GLY A 51 3.11 -3.63 -1.15
C GLY A 51 4.49 -3.07 -0.78
N PHE A 52 4.79 -1.83 -1.18
CA PHE A 52 6.07 -1.19 -0.83
C PHE A 52 6.19 -0.93 0.67
N SER A 53 5.09 -0.64 1.36
CA SER A 53 5.11 -0.51 2.83
C SER A 53 5.49 -1.82 3.54
N LEU A 54 5.07 -2.99 3.02
CA LEU A 54 5.48 -4.29 3.57
C LEU A 54 6.97 -4.52 3.33
N ARG A 55 7.46 -4.18 2.14
CA ARG A 55 8.89 -4.26 1.80
C ARG A 55 9.74 -3.44 2.77
N LEU A 56 9.36 -2.19 3.03
CA LEU A 56 10.05 -1.31 3.99
C LEU A 56 10.01 -1.84 5.44
N ARG A 57 9.01 -2.67 5.77
CA ARG A 57 8.89 -3.35 7.07
C ARG A 57 9.68 -4.66 7.16
N GLY A 58 10.39 -5.05 6.11
CA GLY A 58 11.24 -6.24 6.08
C GLY A 58 10.64 -7.46 5.38
N SER A 59 9.50 -7.31 4.70
CA SER A 59 8.98 -8.37 3.82
C SER A 59 9.86 -8.55 2.57
N ASP A 60 9.89 -9.76 2.02
CA ASP A 60 10.48 -10.05 0.71
C ASP A 60 9.54 -9.70 -0.47
N ARG A 61 8.38 -9.11 -0.18
CA ARG A 61 7.40 -8.66 -1.17
C ARG A 61 8.03 -7.73 -2.21
N LYS A 62 8.03 -8.18 -3.47
CA LYS A 62 8.51 -7.39 -4.62
C LYS A 62 7.50 -6.31 -5.02
N ALA A 63 7.74 -5.06 -4.66
CA ALA A 63 6.87 -3.95 -5.06
C ALA A 63 7.14 -3.50 -6.51
N ARG A 64 6.09 -3.17 -7.25
CA ARG A 64 6.14 -2.57 -8.60
C ARG A 64 5.85 -1.07 -8.60
N GLN A 65 5.03 -0.66 -7.65
CA GLN A 65 4.52 0.69 -7.50
C GLN A 65 4.55 1.09 -6.02
N ILE A 66 4.20 2.34 -5.77
CA ILE A 66 4.12 2.88 -4.42
C ILE A 66 2.72 3.43 -4.19
N ASP A 67 2.11 3.05 -3.08
CA ASP A 67 0.83 3.61 -2.67
C ASP A 67 1.07 4.62 -1.56
N PHE A 68 0.43 5.78 -1.66
CA PHE A 68 0.36 6.77 -0.58
C PHE A 68 -1.10 7.00 -0.20
N ALA A 69 -1.39 6.97 1.10
CA ALA A 69 -2.52 7.69 1.65
C ALA A 69 -2.12 9.16 1.81
N VAL A 70 -2.97 10.08 1.35
CA VAL A 70 -2.72 11.54 1.39
C VAL A 70 -3.96 12.28 1.88
N GLN A 71 -3.77 13.35 2.67
CA GLN A 71 -4.86 14.16 3.22
C GLN A 71 -4.64 15.67 2.97
N PRO A 72 -4.67 16.11 1.70
CA PRO A 72 -4.63 17.53 1.37
C PRO A 72 -5.87 18.27 1.89
N SER A 73 -5.69 19.44 2.51
CA SER A 73 -6.81 20.26 3.01
C SER A 73 -7.72 20.79 1.90
N GLY A 74 -7.16 21.04 0.71
CA GLY A 74 -7.90 21.44 -0.49
C GLY A 74 -8.39 20.27 -1.36
N GLY A 75 -8.30 19.03 -0.85
CA GLY A 75 -8.64 17.81 -1.58
C GLY A 75 -7.65 17.50 -2.72
N MET A 76 -8.02 16.58 -3.60
CA MET A 76 -7.15 16.12 -4.69
C MET A 76 -6.73 17.23 -5.68
N ARG A 77 -7.47 18.34 -5.73
CA ARG A 77 -7.11 19.53 -6.51
C ARG A 77 -5.82 20.19 -5.99
N GLN A 78 -5.65 20.29 -4.66
CA GLN A 78 -4.42 20.82 -4.08
C GLN A 78 -3.22 19.94 -4.45
N LEU A 79 -3.38 18.62 -4.50
CA LEU A 79 -2.30 17.73 -4.95
C LEU A 79 -1.89 18.02 -6.39
N LYS A 80 -2.84 18.25 -7.31
CA LYS A 80 -2.51 18.65 -8.68
C LYS A 80 -1.66 19.92 -8.71
N GLU A 81 -2.05 20.92 -7.92
CA GLU A 81 -1.32 22.19 -7.83
C GLU A 81 0.12 22.02 -7.29
N VAL A 82 0.30 21.13 -6.31
CA VAL A 82 1.63 20.80 -5.73
C VAL A 82 2.49 20.00 -6.69
N LEU A 83 1.90 19.10 -7.48
CA LEU A 83 2.62 18.25 -8.43
C LEU A 83 2.99 18.99 -9.71
N ARG A 84 2.15 19.93 -10.17
CA ARG A 84 2.32 20.65 -11.45
C ARG A 84 3.71 21.28 -11.66
N PRO A 85 4.39 21.88 -10.66
CA PRO A 85 5.73 22.43 -10.83
C PRO A 85 6.82 21.37 -11.03
N CYS A 86 6.58 20.11 -10.66
CA CYS A 86 7.61 19.07 -10.59
C CYS A 86 7.92 18.47 -11.97
N PRO A 87 9.07 18.76 -12.60
CA PRO A 87 9.37 18.32 -13.96
C PRO A 87 9.47 16.79 -14.11
N ARG A 88 9.77 16.07 -13.02
CA ARG A 88 9.87 14.61 -13.00
C ARG A 88 8.54 13.89 -12.78
N VAL A 89 7.43 14.60 -12.67
CA VAL A 89 6.10 14.02 -12.41
C VAL A 89 5.26 14.05 -13.68
N ARG A 90 4.54 12.95 -13.91
CA ARG A 90 3.42 12.89 -14.86
C ARG A 90 2.14 12.57 -14.10
N TYR A 91 1.06 13.30 -14.36
CA TYR A 91 -0.21 13.12 -13.65
C TYR A 91 -1.39 13.07 -14.63
N PRO A 92 -2.55 12.49 -14.24
CA PRO A 92 -3.68 12.35 -15.15
C PRO A 92 -4.48 13.65 -15.26
N ASN A 93 -5.13 13.83 -16.40
CA ASN A 93 -6.08 14.91 -16.62
C ASN A 93 -7.29 14.86 -15.64
N ILE A 94 -7.79 13.67 -15.27
CA ILE A 94 -8.95 13.47 -14.37
C ILE A 94 -8.55 12.59 -13.18
N CYS A 95 -8.95 12.99 -11.97
CA CYS A 95 -8.71 12.20 -10.76
C CYS A 95 -9.83 12.40 -9.73
N GLU A 96 -10.52 11.33 -9.37
CA GLU A 96 -11.46 11.27 -8.24
C GLU A 96 -11.05 10.13 -7.32
N GLY A 97 -10.86 10.41 -6.03
CA GLY A 97 -10.48 9.43 -5.02
C GLY A 97 -9.02 8.95 -5.09
N ILE A 98 -8.54 8.52 -6.25
CA ILE A 98 -7.15 8.06 -6.48
C ILE A 98 -6.55 8.86 -7.65
N MET A 99 -5.34 9.37 -7.45
CA MET A 99 -4.53 10.00 -8.51
C MET A 99 -3.32 9.12 -8.76
N LYS A 100 -3.37 8.35 -9.86
CA LYS A 100 -2.23 7.59 -10.37
C LYS A 100 -1.24 8.55 -11.02
N ILE A 101 -0.02 8.62 -10.55
CA ILE A 101 1.03 9.45 -11.15
C ILE A 101 2.20 8.58 -11.53
N PHE A 102 3.06 9.13 -12.37
CA PHE A 102 4.37 8.56 -12.62
C PHE A 102 5.45 9.52 -12.15
N VAL A 103 6.48 8.97 -11.52
CA VAL A 103 7.69 9.70 -11.13
C VAL A 103 8.86 9.14 -11.93
N GLU A 104 9.51 10.01 -12.69
CA GLU A 104 10.74 9.70 -13.41
C GLU A 104 11.93 9.72 -12.43
N THR A 105 12.76 8.69 -12.47
CA THR A 105 13.95 8.45 -11.62
C THR A 105 15.14 8.08 -12.50
N GLY A 106 16.36 8.12 -11.95
CA GLY A 106 17.59 7.80 -12.69
C GLY A 106 18.41 9.02 -13.09
N PRO A 107 19.42 8.83 -13.96
CA PRO A 107 20.33 9.89 -14.38
C PRO A 107 19.58 11.11 -14.91
N GLY A 108 19.88 12.29 -14.34
CA GLY A 108 19.21 13.55 -14.64
C GLY A 108 18.09 13.94 -13.67
N PHE A 109 17.66 13.01 -12.79
CA PHE A 109 16.64 13.27 -11.77
C PHE A 109 17.14 12.99 -10.35
N ASP A 110 17.90 11.91 -10.14
CA ASP A 110 18.41 11.49 -8.84
C ASP A 110 19.65 10.58 -8.98
N GLU A 111 20.06 9.95 -7.88
CA GLU A 111 21.25 9.08 -7.79
C GLU A 111 20.99 7.63 -8.24
N CYS A 112 19.81 7.30 -8.78
CA CYS A 112 19.55 5.96 -9.29
C CYS A 112 20.40 5.69 -10.54
N ALA A 113 20.96 4.48 -10.63
CA ALA A 113 21.85 4.11 -11.73
C ALA A 113 21.13 4.02 -13.09
N GLU A 114 19.84 3.67 -13.08
CA GLU A 114 19.04 3.48 -14.29
C GLU A 114 17.80 4.36 -14.30
N TYR A 115 17.42 4.80 -15.50
CA TYR A 115 16.17 5.52 -15.70
C TYR A 115 14.98 4.58 -15.54
N ARG A 116 14.06 4.93 -14.63
CA ARG A 116 12.78 4.25 -14.47
C ARG A 116 11.66 5.26 -14.30
N ARG A 117 10.49 4.87 -14.80
CA ARG A 117 9.23 5.51 -14.48
C ARG A 117 8.54 4.67 -13.42
N ILE A 118 8.32 5.26 -12.25
CA ILE A 118 7.69 4.58 -11.11
C ILE A 118 6.24 5.03 -11.01
N GLU A 119 5.32 4.09 -11.02
CA GLU A 119 3.90 4.34 -10.75
C GLU A 119 3.68 4.60 -9.27
N VAL A 120 2.82 5.59 -8.98
CA VAL A 120 2.41 5.93 -7.63
C VAL A 120 0.92 6.20 -7.55
N ASP A 121 0.25 5.53 -6.62
CA ASP A 121 -1.15 5.77 -6.29
C ASP A 121 -1.27 6.74 -5.12
N LEU A 122 -1.73 7.96 -5.38
CA LEU A 122 -2.08 8.92 -4.33
C LEU A 122 -3.57 8.78 -3.98
N LYS A 123 -3.86 8.19 -2.83
CA LYS A 123 -5.20 7.83 -2.35
C LYS A 123 -5.73 8.86 -1.38
N ALA A 124 -6.90 9.43 -1.69
CA ALA A 124 -7.63 10.31 -0.80
C ALA A 124 -8.05 9.56 0.49
N PRO A 125 -8.31 10.29 1.60
CA PRO A 125 -8.69 9.66 2.86
C PRO A 125 -9.95 8.80 2.72
N GLY A 126 -9.98 7.64 3.38
CA GLY A 126 -11.10 6.70 3.34
C GLY A 126 -11.18 5.84 2.08
N ILE A 127 -10.32 6.07 1.08
CA ILE A 127 -10.32 5.30 -0.17
C ILE A 127 -9.35 4.12 -0.06
N ALA A 128 -9.77 2.95 -0.56
CA ALA A 128 -8.95 1.74 -0.69
C ALA A 128 -8.19 1.37 0.59
N GLY A 129 -8.87 1.42 1.74
CA GLY A 129 -8.32 1.04 3.05
C GLY A 129 -7.47 2.11 3.73
N SER A 130 -7.34 3.31 3.15
CA SER A 130 -6.71 4.43 3.84
C SER A 130 -7.61 4.98 4.97
N PRO A 131 -7.03 5.44 6.09
CA PRO A 131 -7.79 6.10 7.15
C PRO A 131 -8.40 7.42 6.69
N LEU A 132 -9.49 7.82 7.34
CA LEU A 132 -10.07 9.16 7.19
C LEU A 132 -9.18 10.25 7.80
N ASP A 133 -8.41 9.91 8.83
CA ASP A 133 -7.50 10.82 9.53
C ASP A 133 -6.09 10.22 9.63
N LEU A 134 -5.14 10.82 8.90
CA LEU A 134 -3.73 10.47 8.93
C LEU A 134 -2.98 11.08 10.12
N SER A 135 -3.56 11.98 10.90
CA SER A 135 -2.84 12.62 12.02
C SER A 135 -2.38 11.61 13.09
N LYS A 136 -3.17 10.54 13.28
CA LYS A 136 -2.93 9.48 14.28
C LYS A 136 -2.56 8.13 13.67
N SER A 137 -2.66 8.01 12.35
CA SER A 137 -2.61 6.72 11.66
C SER A 137 -1.28 6.47 10.95
N ARG A 138 -0.21 7.12 11.44
CA ARG A 138 1.10 7.17 10.80
C ARG A 138 2.20 6.79 11.76
N VAL A 139 3.21 6.11 11.24
CA VAL A 139 4.42 5.75 11.96
C VAL A 139 5.63 6.08 11.12
N GLU A 140 6.65 6.65 11.75
CA GLU A 140 7.97 6.80 11.13
C GLU A 140 8.78 5.53 11.40
N ILE A 141 9.31 4.92 10.34
CA ILE A 141 10.29 3.83 10.45
C ILE A 141 11.60 4.26 9.81
N THR A 142 12.69 3.65 10.26
CA THR A 142 13.99 3.76 9.61
C THR A 142 14.23 2.48 8.83
N ALA A 143 14.41 2.59 7.51
CA ALA A 143 14.74 1.47 6.65
C ALA A 143 16.16 1.64 6.09
N LYS A 144 16.87 0.51 5.96
CA LYS A 144 18.21 0.50 5.37
C LYS A 144 18.08 0.40 3.85
N MET A 145 18.63 1.38 3.17
CA MET A 145 18.66 1.50 1.72
C MET A 145 19.72 0.58 1.10
N HIS A 146 19.60 0.33 -0.20
CA HIS A 146 20.55 -0.50 -0.94
C HIS A 146 22.00 0.03 -0.90
N ASP A 147 22.18 1.36 -0.85
CA ASP A 147 23.50 2.01 -0.71
C ASP A 147 24.03 2.01 0.74
N GLY A 148 23.31 1.38 1.67
CA GLY A 148 23.68 1.26 3.06
C GLY A 148 23.24 2.44 3.94
N ARG A 149 22.65 3.50 3.39
CA ARG A 149 22.07 4.60 4.17
C ARG A 149 20.86 4.15 4.96
N ASN A 150 20.59 4.83 6.07
CA ASN A 150 19.35 4.69 6.82
C ASN A 150 18.46 5.89 6.50
N GLU A 151 17.31 5.63 5.91
CA GLU A 151 16.36 6.68 5.53
C GLU A 151 15.06 6.51 6.31
N LYS A 152 14.40 7.64 6.55
CA LYS A 152 13.14 7.69 7.29
C LYS A 152 11.95 7.65 6.34
N PHE A 153 11.01 6.77 6.64
CA PHE A 153 9.77 6.64 5.88
C PHE A 153 8.57 6.78 6.81
N THR A 154 7.58 7.54 6.37
CA THR A 154 6.27 7.68 7.03
C THR A 154 5.31 6.68 6.41
N LEU A 155 4.91 5.68 7.18
CA LEU A 155 4.01 4.60 6.74
C LEU A 155 2.68 4.73 7.48
N LEU A 156 1.63 4.09 6.95
CA LEU A 156 0.45 3.79 7.78
C LEU A 156 0.85 2.90 8.94
N ASP A 157 0.21 3.09 10.10
CA ASP A 157 0.38 2.17 11.23
C ASP A 157 -0.05 0.73 10.87
N LEU A 158 0.30 -0.23 11.73
CA LEU A 158 0.03 -1.65 11.48
C LEU A 158 -1.47 -1.96 11.39
N SER A 159 -2.32 -1.27 12.16
CA SER A 159 -3.76 -1.50 12.14
C SER A 159 -4.36 -1.14 10.79
N HIS A 160 -4.07 0.07 10.30
CA HIS A 160 -4.56 0.54 9.01
C HIS A 160 -3.92 -0.20 7.84
N ALA A 161 -2.63 -0.54 7.93
CA ALA A 161 -1.95 -1.30 6.89
C ALA A 161 -2.55 -2.71 6.74
N LEU A 162 -2.81 -3.41 7.85
CA LEU A 162 -3.42 -4.74 7.83
C LEU A 162 -4.89 -4.68 7.39
N ASN A 163 -5.67 -3.72 7.88
CA ASN A 163 -7.06 -3.53 7.44
C ASN A 163 -7.18 -3.28 5.94
N GLY A 164 -6.27 -2.48 5.37
CA GLY A 164 -6.21 -2.29 3.93
C GLY A 164 -5.98 -3.61 3.18
N LYS A 165 -5.12 -4.50 3.70
CA LYS A 165 -4.86 -5.82 3.08
C LYS A 165 -6.00 -6.81 3.25
N LEU A 166 -6.63 -6.85 4.43
CA LEU A 166 -7.81 -7.69 4.67
C LEU A 166 -8.96 -7.33 3.73
N LYS A 167 -9.21 -6.02 3.54
CA LYS A 167 -10.22 -5.54 2.60
C LYS A 167 -9.91 -5.96 1.15
N VAL A 168 -8.66 -5.77 0.71
CA VAL A 168 -8.25 -6.17 -0.64
C VAL A 168 -8.35 -7.69 -0.83
N LEU A 169 -7.96 -8.48 0.18
CA LEU A 169 -8.10 -9.93 0.16
C LEU A 169 -9.57 -10.35 0.02
N TYR A 170 -10.47 -9.73 0.78
CA TYR A 170 -11.91 -9.98 0.67
C TYR A 170 -12.44 -9.70 -0.74
N GLU A 171 -12.04 -8.56 -1.33
CA GLU A 171 -12.51 -8.10 -2.64
C GLU A 171 -11.95 -8.93 -3.81
N ARG A 172 -10.65 -9.29 -3.78
CA ARG A 172 -9.94 -9.87 -4.94
C ARG A 172 -9.63 -11.34 -4.82
N ARG A 173 -9.38 -11.83 -3.60
CA ARG A 173 -9.02 -13.23 -3.30
C ARG A 173 -7.82 -13.77 -4.09
N TYR A 174 -6.83 -12.91 -4.37
CA TYR A 174 -5.59 -13.36 -5.01
C TYR A 174 -4.60 -13.89 -3.97
N GLU A 175 -3.79 -14.88 -4.38
CA GLU A 175 -2.76 -15.51 -3.53
C GLU A 175 -1.82 -14.47 -2.91
N ARG A 176 -1.37 -13.48 -3.69
CA ARG A 176 -0.53 -12.38 -3.22
C ARG A 176 -1.14 -11.58 -2.06
N ASP A 177 -2.46 -11.41 -2.06
CA ASP A 177 -3.17 -10.64 -1.02
C ASP A 177 -3.27 -11.47 0.27
N PHE A 178 -3.40 -12.79 0.13
CA PHE A 178 -3.34 -13.74 1.24
C PHE A 178 -1.93 -13.77 1.85
N GLU A 179 -0.88 -13.86 1.04
CA GLU A 179 0.52 -13.82 1.47
C GLU A 179 0.84 -12.54 2.27
N ASP A 180 0.36 -11.39 1.80
CA ASP A 180 0.54 -10.10 2.48
C ASP A 180 -0.10 -10.12 3.89
N VAL A 181 -1.31 -10.67 4.02
CA VAL A 181 -2.01 -10.81 5.32
C VAL A 181 -1.29 -11.82 6.23
N ALA A 182 -0.92 -12.99 5.70
CA ALA A 182 -0.18 -14.02 6.43
C ALA A 182 1.14 -13.47 6.99
N TRP A 183 1.85 -12.66 6.19
CA TRP A 183 3.10 -12.03 6.60
C TRP A 183 2.91 -11.10 7.80
N PHE A 184 1.83 -10.30 7.86
CA PHE A 184 1.53 -9.46 9.03
C PHE A 184 1.34 -10.30 10.29
N PHE A 185 0.50 -11.33 10.22
CA PHE A 185 0.23 -12.19 11.35
C PHE A 185 1.49 -12.94 11.83
N ALA A 186 2.37 -13.33 10.91
CA ALA A 186 3.62 -14.02 11.25
C ALA A 186 4.62 -13.10 11.97
N ASN A 187 4.70 -11.83 11.56
CA ASN A 187 5.76 -10.92 12.02
C ASN A 187 5.34 -9.98 13.14
N TYR A 188 4.04 -9.71 13.30
CA TYR A 188 3.51 -8.77 14.30
C TYR A 188 2.37 -9.33 15.16
N PRO A 189 2.43 -10.60 15.62
CA PRO A 189 1.30 -11.20 16.33
C PRO A 189 0.94 -10.47 17.64
N GLN A 190 1.94 -9.93 18.35
CA GLN A 190 1.69 -9.24 19.63
C GLN A 190 1.12 -7.83 19.43
N GLU A 191 1.53 -7.14 18.38
CA GLU A 191 0.98 -5.84 18.00
C GLU A 191 -0.45 -5.99 17.51
N ILE A 192 -0.71 -6.97 16.64
CA ILE A 192 -2.04 -7.23 16.08
C ILE A 192 -3.07 -7.54 17.18
N ARG A 193 -2.68 -8.30 18.20
CA ARG A 193 -3.54 -8.55 19.38
C ARG A 193 -4.03 -7.27 20.08
N LYS A 194 -3.32 -6.14 19.95
CA LYS A 194 -3.70 -4.87 20.62
C LYS A 194 -4.84 -4.14 19.92
N PHE A 195 -5.07 -4.43 18.63
CA PHE A 195 -6.11 -3.80 17.80
C PHE A 195 -6.96 -4.85 17.07
N SER A 196 -6.99 -6.07 17.60
CA SER A 196 -7.66 -7.23 17.03
C SER A 196 -9.14 -7.00 16.78
N GLY A 197 -9.82 -6.32 17.71
CA GLY A 197 -11.24 -5.96 17.61
C GLY A 197 -11.56 -4.90 16.55
N ASP A 198 -10.56 -4.18 16.03
CA ASP A 198 -10.73 -3.14 15.01
C ASP A 198 -10.45 -3.66 13.59
N LEU A 199 -10.17 -4.97 13.45
CA LEU A 199 -9.87 -5.57 12.16
C LEU A 199 -11.12 -5.81 11.30
N ASP A 200 -10.95 -5.77 9.98
CA ASP A 200 -11.98 -6.09 9.00
C ASP A 200 -12.39 -7.57 9.12
N GLN A 201 -13.55 -7.80 9.72
CA GLN A 201 -14.03 -9.14 10.05
C GLN A 201 -14.34 -9.99 8.81
N TYR A 202 -14.74 -9.36 7.69
CA TYR A 202 -15.01 -10.07 6.44
C TYR A 202 -13.70 -10.58 5.80
N GLY A 203 -12.68 -9.73 5.76
CA GLY A 203 -11.34 -10.10 5.29
C GLY A 203 -10.69 -11.14 6.20
N LEU A 204 -10.88 -11.03 7.52
CA LEU A 204 -10.42 -12.06 8.46
C LEU A 204 -11.09 -13.40 8.18
N GLY A 205 -12.41 -13.41 7.96
CA GLY A 205 -13.12 -14.65 7.64
C GLY A 205 -12.58 -15.33 6.38
N VAL A 206 -12.38 -14.55 5.30
CA VAL A 206 -11.77 -15.07 4.05
C VAL A 206 -10.35 -15.59 4.29
N PHE A 207 -9.55 -14.88 5.09
CA PHE A 207 -8.20 -15.32 5.43
C PHE A 207 -8.21 -16.67 6.15
N PHE A 208 -9.01 -16.82 7.21
CA PHE A 208 -9.08 -18.07 7.97
C PHE A 208 -9.68 -19.23 7.17
N ASP A 209 -10.66 -18.96 6.31
CA ASP A 209 -11.19 -19.97 5.40
C ASP A 209 -10.15 -20.51 4.43
N SER A 210 -9.20 -19.67 4.04
CA SER A 210 -8.14 -20.03 3.10
C SER A 210 -7.01 -20.86 3.73
N LEU A 211 -6.93 -20.93 5.07
CA LEU A 211 -5.91 -21.72 5.77
C LEU A 211 -6.26 -23.22 5.79
N GLY A 212 -5.23 -24.05 5.67
CA GLY A 212 -5.34 -25.50 5.92
C GLY A 212 -5.66 -25.82 7.39
N VAL A 213 -6.18 -27.02 7.66
CA VAL A 213 -6.60 -27.44 9.02
C VAL A 213 -5.45 -27.35 10.04
N ASP A 214 -4.25 -27.77 9.65
CA ASP A 214 -3.06 -27.73 10.51
C ASP A 214 -2.58 -26.29 10.76
N GLU A 215 -2.66 -25.44 9.74
CA GLU A 215 -2.31 -24.02 9.85
C GLU A 215 -3.30 -23.28 10.76
N ARG A 216 -4.60 -23.56 10.64
CA ARG A 216 -5.63 -22.98 11.52
C ARG A 216 -5.32 -23.23 13.00
N THR A 217 -4.78 -24.39 13.33
CA THR A 217 -4.40 -24.75 14.71
C THR A 217 -3.16 -23.97 15.17
N SER A 218 -2.20 -23.72 14.29
CA SER A 218 -1.04 -22.86 14.60
C SER A 218 -1.43 -21.39 14.74
N TRP A 219 -2.42 -20.92 13.96
CA TRP A 219 -2.91 -19.55 14.01
C TRP A 219 -3.94 -19.34 15.11
N SER A 220 -4.64 -20.38 15.57
CA SER A 220 -5.66 -20.26 16.62
C SER A 220 -5.10 -19.73 17.93
N ASP A 221 -3.82 -19.90 18.25
CA ASP A 221 -3.20 -19.28 19.44
C ASP A 221 -2.96 -17.77 19.26
N ILE A 222 -2.72 -17.31 18.04
CA ILE A 222 -2.62 -15.89 17.68
C ILE A 222 -4.03 -15.26 17.68
N VAL A 223 -5.03 -16.07 17.30
CA VAL A 223 -6.45 -15.71 17.13
C VAL A 223 -7.30 -15.93 18.38
N ALA A 224 -6.84 -16.67 19.40
CA ALA A 224 -7.59 -16.92 20.64
C ALA A 224 -7.89 -15.65 21.45
N GLY A 225 -7.35 -14.48 21.04
CA GLY A 225 -7.72 -13.15 21.54
C GLY A 225 -8.34 -12.22 20.49
N LEU A 226 -8.59 -12.71 19.27
CA LEU A 226 -9.45 -12.08 18.29
C LEU A 226 -10.87 -12.62 18.56
N ASP A 227 -11.76 -11.76 19.04
CA ASP A 227 -13.19 -12.07 19.25
C ASP A 227 -13.88 -12.15 17.87
N VAL A 228 -13.39 -13.04 17.01
CA VAL A 228 -14.00 -13.32 15.72
C VAL A 228 -15.20 -14.19 16.05
N ASP A 229 -16.39 -13.66 15.81
CA ASP A 229 -17.64 -14.40 15.89
C ASP A 229 -17.66 -15.41 14.72
N TRP A 230 -16.81 -16.44 14.84
CA TRP A 230 -16.62 -17.50 13.87
C TRP A 230 -17.69 -18.57 14.08
N GLU A 231 -18.95 -18.17 13.91
CA GLU A 231 -19.97 -19.13 13.52
C GLU A 231 -19.74 -19.41 12.03
N GLY A 232 -19.01 -20.49 11.73
CA GLY A 232 -18.65 -20.90 10.38
C GLY A 232 -19.86 -20.90 9.45
N ASN A 233 -20.05 -19.80 8.72
CA ASN A 233 -21.20 -19.58 7.87
C ASN A 233 -20.88 -20.14 6.48
N VAL A 234 -20.88 -21.47 6.39
CA VAL A 234 -20.66 -22.25 5.17
C VAL A 234 -21.80 -22.07 4.14
N GLU A 235 -22.82 -21.24 4.40
CA GLU A 235 -24.00 -21.17 3.52
C GLU A 235 -24.02 -20.07 2.43
N HIS A 236 -23.08 -19.12 2.36
CA HIS A 236 -23.15 -18.07 1.32
C HIS A 236 -22.31 -18.30 0.05
N ALA A 237 -21.52 -19.37 -0.03
CA ALA A 237 -20.80 -19.69 -1.27
C ALA A 237 -21.65 -20.41 -2.35
N LYS A 238 -22.93 -20.72 -2.08
CA LYS A 238 -23.82 -21.40 -3.06
C LYS A 238 -24.79 -20.49 -3.80
N ALA A 239 -24.81 -19.18 -3.55
CA ALA A 239 -25.81 -18.28 -4.13
C ALA A 239 -25.35 -17.53 -5.41
N SER A 240 -24.17 -17.82 -5.96
CA SER A 240 -23.70 -17.17 -7.20
C SER A 240 -23.24 -18.17 -8.28
N ALA A 241 -23.64 -19.43 -8.16
CA ALA A 241 -23.50 -20.43 -9.21
C ALA A 241 -24.89 -20.94 -9.65
N LEU A 242 -25.72 -20.03 -10.15
CA LEU A 242 -26.86 -20.31 -11.04
C LEU A 242 -27.00 -19.17 -12.05
#